data_AF-A0A5M8P1U5-F1
#
_entry.id   AF-A0A5M8P1U5-F1
#
_cell.length_a   1.000
_cell.length_b   1.000
_cell.length_c   1.000
_cell.angle_alpha   90.00
_cell.angle_beta   90.00
_cell.angle_gamma   90.00
#
_symmetry.space_group_name_H-M   'P 1'
#
loop_
_entity.id
_entity.type
_entity.pdbx_description
1 polymer ?
#
loop_
_entity_poly.entity_id
_entity_poly.type
_entity_poly.pdbx_seq_one_letter_code
_entity_poly.pdbx_strand_id
1 'polypeptide(L)'
;MATSSENIKLWMNQAEPDYYLHFLKVWIPFNAWYVDSYPSLKRKDTDIINELQNTASEPKKIIKNFLDNNGHEALEFQKNLAELHFQLDANSINHNGSRLSFKSLYLMENPVKHKNDKDKIFNIYKVEKTTHYFQAYIEAKGGKVLLDFKQSQYEIEDLTKDIAYIKLDKKIQRKIYNLYEEINPKKAISIICNQNSSKKDCIALKSENSCKLIKDTETIAKACIKVLYALRCMLFHGEIAPTETNRKIYKNASCILQLIINKLK
;
A
#
# COMPACT_ATOMS: atom_id res chain seq x y z
N MET A 1 -51.47 4.72 -4.67
CA MET A 1 -50.85 5.64 -3.68
C MET A 1 -49.76 4.86 -2.98
N ALA A 2 -48.51 5.31 -2.99
CA ALA A 2 -47.46 4.67 -2.22
C ALA A 2 -47.86 4.67 -0.74
N THR A 3 -47.74 3.51 -0.09
CA THR A 3 -48.09 3.37 1.33
C THR A 3 -47.13 4.19 2.19
N SER A 4 -47.56 4.63 3.38
CA SER A 4 -46.68 5.36 4.33
C SER A 4 -45.34 4.63 4.58
N SER A 5 -45.36 3.29 4.57
CA SER A 5 -44.17 2.43 4.67
C SER A 5 -43.21 2.55 3.49
N GLU A 6 -43.71 2.67 2.26
CA GLU A 6 -42.87 2.88 1.06
C GLU A 6 -42.22 4.26 1.07
N ASN A 7 -42.97 5.30 1.47
CA ASN A 7 -42.43 6.65 1.59
C ASN A 7 -41.32 6.72 2.64
N ILE A 8 -41.45 6.02 3.78
CA ILE A 8 -40.39 5.93 4.80
C ILE A 8 -39.10 5.35 4.20
N LYS A 9 -39.20 4.25 3.44
CA LYS A 9 -38.01 3.63 2.80
C LYS A 9 -37.37 4.56 1.78
N LEU A 10 -38.16 5.27 0.97
CA LEU A 10 -37.65 6.22 -0.02
C LEU A 10 -36.89 7.38 0.65
N TRP A 11 -37.42 7.94 1.73
CA TRP A 11 -36.73 8.99 2.49
C TRP A 11 -35.47 8.48 3.20
N MET A 12 -35.49 7.27 3.76
CA MET A 12 -34.30 6.65 4.34
C MET A 12 -33.19 6.48 3.27
N ASN A 13 -33.55 6.02 2.07
CA ASN A 13 -32.60 5.86 0.97
C ASN A 13 -32.04 7.21 0.49
N GLN A 14 -32.83 8.29 0.51
CA GLN A 14 -32.37 9.63 0.12
C GLN A 14 -31.55 10.33 1.20
N ALA A 15 -31.77 10.01 2.48
CA ALA A 15 -31.02 10.60 3.59
C ALA A 15 -29.55 10.17 3.62
N GLU A 16 -29.23 9.05 2.97
CA GLU A 16 -27.88 8.52 2.97
C GLU A 16 -26.97 9.27 1.98
N PRO A 17 -25.82 9.82 2.43
CA PRO A 17 -24.96 10.60 1.55
C PRO A 17 -24.37 9.77 0.41
N ASP A 18 -24.33 10.35 -0.79
CA ASP A 18 -23.55 9.80 -1.91
C ASP A 18 -22.06 10.07 -1.69
N TYR A 19 -21.40 9.12 -1.03
CA TYR A 19 -19.97 9.22 -0.75
C TYR A 19 -19.08 9.04 -1.98
N TYR A 20 -19.57 8.47 -3.09
CA TYR A 20 -18.82 8.45 -4.34
C TYR A 20 -18.72 9.86 -4.91
N LEU A 21 -19.86 10.55 -5.01
CA LEU A 21 -19.90 11.93 -5.45
C LEU A 21 -19.18 12.86 -4.47
N HIS A 22 -19.31 12.62 -3.16
CA HIS A 22 -18.58 13.39 -2.16
C HIS A 22 -17.06 13.23 -2.34
N PHE A 23 -16.57 12.00 -2.49
CA PHE A 23 -15.15 11.75 -2.74
C PHE A 23 -14.66 12.49 -4.01
N LEU A 24 -15.42 12.48 -5.10
CA LEU A 24 -15.09 13.24 -6.30
C LEU A 24 -15.04 14.75 -6.05
N LYS A 25 -16.05 15.30 -5.35
CA LYS A 25 -16.11 16.72 -5.00
C LYS A 25 -14.92 17.17 -4.15
N VAL A 26 -14.43 16.30 -3.28
CA VAL A 26 -13.23 16.54 -2.48
C VAL A 26 -11.96 16.32 -3.31
N TRP A 27 -11.93 15.36 -4.23
CA TRP A 27 -10.76 15.14 -5.09
C TRP A 27 -10.49 16.29 -6.05
N ILE A 28 -11.52 16.94 -6.61
CA ILE A 28 -11.36 18.06 -7.55
C ILE A 28 -10.45 19.18 -7.00
N PRO A 29 -10.67 19.75 -5.79
CA PRO A 29 -9.78 20.75 -5.24
C PRO A 29 -8.38 20.21 -4.92
N PHE A 30 -8.25 18.94 -4.49
CA PHE A 30 -6.92 18.31 -4.32
C PHE A 30 -6.15 18.23 -5.65
N ASN A 31 -6.86 17.85 -6.72
CA ASN A 31 -6.36 17.80 -8.08
C ASN A 31 -5.92 19.17 -8.59
N ALA A 32 -6.74 20.20 -8.39
CA ALA A 32 -6.38 21.57 -8.73
C ALA A 32 -5.13 22.02 -7.97
N TRP A 33 -5.08 21.77 -6.65
CA TRP A 33 -3.96 22.13 -5.81
C TRP A 33 -2.65 21.46 -6.25
N TYR A 34 -2.62 20.14 -6.49
CA TYR A 34 -1.36 19.48 -6.85
C TYR A 34 -0.94 19.80 -8.30
N VAL A 35 -1.87 20.07 -9.20
CA VAL A 35 -1.54 20.48 -10.57
C VAL A 35 -0.86 21.85 -10.56
N ASP A 36 -1.36 22.77 -9.73
CA ASP A 36 -0.80 24.10 -9.55
C ASP A 36 0.56 24.06 -8.82
N SER A 37 0.68 23.20 -7.80
CA SER A 37 1.90 23.07 -7.00
C SER A 37 3.06 22.40 -7.76
N TYR A 38 2.78 21.63 -8.82
CA TYR A 38 3.77 20.87 -9.59
C TYR A 38 3.68 21.12 -11.11
N PRO A 39 3.87 22.38 -11.57
CA PRO A 39 3.66 22.75 -12.97
C PRO A 39 4.65 22.08 -13.93
N SER A 40 5.86 21.76 -13.45
CA SER A 40 6.91 21.08 -14.22
C SER A 40 6.54 19.66 -14.66
N LEU A 41 5.59 19.02 -13.96
CA LEU A 41 5.12 17.66 -14.25
C LEU A 41 3.96 17.62 -15.26
N LYS A 42 3.65 18.76 -15.91
CA LYS A 42 2.76 18.84 -17.08
C LYS A 42 1.40 18.16 -16.91
N ARG A 43 0.80 18.27 -15.71
CA ARG A 43 -0.52 17.71 -15.38
C ARG A 43 -0.65 16.19 -15.54
N LYS A 44 0.47 15.47 -15.41
CA LYS A 44 0.44 14.01 -15.38
C LYS A 44 0.21 13.52 -13.96
N ASP A 45 -1.03 13.14 -13.65
CA ASP A 45 -1.43 12.72 -12.30
C ASP A 45 -0.47 11.69 -11.70
N THR A 46 -0.14 10.63 -12.44
CA THR A 46 0.78 9.57 -11.96
C THR A 46 2.15 10.13 -11.57
N ASP A 47 2.71 11.06 -12.35
CA ASP A 47 4.02 11.66 -12.05
C ASP A 47 3.94 12.55 -10.82
N ILE A 48 2.86 13.34 -10.69
CA ILE A 48 2.64 14.21 -9.52
C ILE A 48 2.40 13.40 -8.25
N ILE A 49 1.59 12.34 -8.31
CA ILE A 49 1.38 11.44 -7.17
C ILE A 49 2.68 10.76 -6.75
N ASN A 50 3.50 10.31 -7.71
CA ASN A 50 4.82 9.74 -7.41
C ASN A 50 5.73 10.78 -6.74
N GLU A 51 5.72 12.02 -7.21
CA GLU A 51 6.47 13.13 -6.61
C GLU A 51 6.00 13.40 -5.17
N LEU A 52 4.68 13.53 -4.95
CA LEU A 52 4.09 13.70 -3.62
C LEU A 52 4.49 12.59 -2.64
N GLN A 53 4.64 11.35 -3.12
CA GLN A 53 5.08 10.23 -2.30
C GLN A 53 6.58 10.23 -2.04
N ASN A 54 7.40 10.70 -2.98
CA ASN A 54 8.85 10.52 -2.92
C ASN A 54 9.64 11.74 -2.43
N THR A 55 9.05 12.94 -2.42
CA THR A 55 9.70 14.16 -1.90
C THR A 55 9.01 14.72 -0.66
N ALA A 56 9.59 15.72 0.00
CA ALA A 56 8.98 16.32 1.18
C ALA A 56 7.76 17.18 0.79
N SER A 57 6.57 16.56 0.71
CA SER A 57 5.33 17.19 0.27
C SER A 57 4.41 17.59 1.43
N GLU A 58 3.60 18.64 1.23
CA GLU A 58 2.64 19.11 2.23
C GLU A 58 1.60 18.06 2.65
N PRO A 59 0.98 17.27 1.74
CA PRO A 59 0.06 16.21 2.12
C PRO A 59 0.70 15.19 3.07
N LYS A 60 1.98 14.82 2.85
CA LYS A 60 2.68 13.92 3.76
C LYS A 60 2.92 14.56 5.13
N LYS A 61 3.33 15.83 5.18
CA LYS A 61 3.49 16.55 6.45
C LYS A 61 2.19 16.59 7.24
N ILE A 62 1.07 16.91 6.57
CA ILE A 62 -0.27 16.95 7.17
C ILE A 62 -0.67 15.57 7.73
N ILE A 63 -0.52 14.50 6.94
CA ILE A 63 -0.85 13.14 7.38
C ILE A 63 -0.01 12.74 8.60
N LYS A 64 1.30 12.99 8.57
CA LYS A 64 2.21 12.71 9.70
C LYS A 64 1.76 13.47 10.95
N ASN A 65 1.43 14.76 10.80
CA ASN A 65 0.90 15.57 11.88
C ASN A 65 -0.40 14.99 12.46
N PHE A 66 -1.32 14.49 11.64
CA PHE A 66 -2.53 13.83 12.15
C PHE A 66 -2.25 12.50 12.87
N LEU A 67 -1.19 11.78 12.50
CA LEU A 67 -0.79 10.54 13.19
C LEU A 67 -0.10 10.82 14.53
N ASP A 68 0.64 11.93 14.63
CA ASP A 68 1.46 12.27 15.80
C ASP A 68 0.69 13.05 16.88
N ASN A 69 -0.54 13.52 16.58
CA ASN A 69 -1.33 14.37 17.49
C ASN A 69 -2.65 13.73 17.92
N ASN A 70 -3.22 14.27 19.01
CA ASN A 70 -4.50 13.82 19.59
C ASN A 70 -5.58 14.91 19.59
N GLY A 71 -5.44 15.94 18.74
CA GLY A 71 -6.49 16.94 18.53
C GLY A 71 -7.73 16.34 17.86
N HIS A 72 -8.87 17.04 17.92
CA HIS A 72 -10.14 16.54 17.39
C HIS A 72 -10.04 16.05 15.93
N GLU A 73 -9.51 16.87 15.03
CA GLU A 73 -9.32 16.51 13.61
C GLU A 73 -8.31 15.36 13.42
N ALA A 74 -7.28 15.28 14.28
CA ALA A 74 -6.31 14.21 14.24
C ALA A 74 -6.94 12.86 14.65
N LEU A 75 -7.75 12.86 15.70
CA LEU A 75 -8.51 11.69 16.13
C LEU A 75 -9.55 11.28 15.07
N GLU A 76 -10.17 12.25 14.39
CA GLU A 76 -11.08 11.99 13.28
C GLU A 76 -10.34 11.36 12.08
N PHE A 77 -9.19 11.89 11.70
CA PHE A 77 -8.33 11.31 10.67
C PHE A 77 -7.95 9.87 11.02
N GLN A 78 -7.46 9.64 12.24
CA GLN A 78 -7.04 8.32 12.73
C GLN A 78 -8.21 7.32 12.73
N LYS A 79 -9.40 7.75 13.16
CA LYS A 79 -10.61 6.92 13.12
C LYS A 79 -10.96 6.51 11.69
N ASN A 80 -11.01 7.46 10.76
CA ASN A 80 -11.33 7.17 9.37
C ASN A 80 -10.25 6.31 8.70
N LEU A 81 -8.98 6.49 9.04
CA LEU A 81 -7.89 5.65 8.52
C LEU A 81 -7.99 4.20 9.00
N ALA A 82 -8.32 3.99 10.28
CA ALA A 82 -8.56 2.65 10.83
C ALA A 82 -9.77 1.98 10.16
N GLU A 83 -10.86 2.73 9.99
CA GLU A 83 -12.07 2.22 9.34
C GLU A 83 -11.85 1.94 7.85
N LEU A 84 -11.12 2.81 7.14
CA LEU A 84 -10.74 2.55 5.74
C LEU A 84 -9.92 1.26 5.63
N HIS A 85 -8.98 1.04 6.55
CA HIS A 85 -8.24 -0.22 6.61
C HIS A 85 -9.17 -1.41 6.80
N PHE A 86 -10.06 -1.35 7.79
CA PHE A 86 -11.02 -2.41 8.04
C PHE A 86 -11.88 -2.70 6.81
N GLN A 87 -12.42 -1.67 6.15
CA GLN A 87 -13.28 -1.85 4.98
C GLN A 87 -12.52 -2.43 3.77
N LEU A 88 -11.25 -2.06 3.54
CA LEU A 88 -10.42 -2.68 2.49
C LEU A 88 -10.03 -4.14 2.81
N ASP A 89 -9.93 -4.47 4.10
CA ASP A 89 -9.59 -5.81 4.56
C ASP A 89 -10.80 -6.76 4.62
N ALA A 90 -11.99 -6.24 4.91
CA ALA A 90 -13.23 -6.97 4.86
C ALA A 90 -13.74 -7.15 3.42
N ASN A 91 -13.53 -6.13 2.58
CA ASN A 91 -14.10 -6.09 1.23
C ASN A 91 -12.98 -6.04 0.18
N SER A 92 -12.78 -7.16 -0.50
CA SER A 92 -11.73 -7.25 -1.52
C SER A 92 -12.12 -6.45 -2.76
N ILE A 93 -11.52 -5.29 -2.93
CA ILE A 93 -11.56 -4.52 -4.17
C ILE A 93 -10.22 -4.65 -4.90
N ASN A 94 -10.26 -4.84 -6.22
CA ASN A 94 -9.07 -5.08 -7.04
C ASN A 94 -8.79 -3.86 -7.90
N HIS A 95 -7.55 -3.40 -7.92
CA HIS A 95 -7.06 -2.34 -8.79
C HIS A 95 -5.83 -2.86 -9.55
N ASN A 96 -5.81 -2.72 -10.88
CA ASN A 96 -4.75 -3.26 -11.74
C ASN A 96 -4.45 -4.75 -11.49
N GLY A 97 -5.49 -5.57 -11.32
CA GLY A 97 -5.38 -7.02 -11.10
C GLY A 97 -4.93 -7.45 -9.71
N SER A 98 -4.65 -6.51 -8.79
CA SER A 98 -4.24 -6.81 -7.41
C SER A 98 -5.24 -6.26 -6.40
N ARG A 99 -5.42 -6.96 -5.28
CA ARG A 99 -6.23 -6.48 -4.17
C ARG A 99 -5.64 -5.20 -3.56
N LEU A 100 -6.44 -4.15 -3.42
CA LEU A 100 -6.04 -2.95 -2.70
C LEU A 100 -6.12 -3.18 -1.18
N SER A 101 -4.99 -3.18 -0.49
CA SER A 101 -4.95 -3.41 0.97
C SER A 101 -3.73 -2.75 1.61
N PHE A 102 -3.90 -2.16 2.80
CA PHE A 102 -2.77 -1.66 3.60
C PHE A 102 -1.81 -2.74 4.11
N LYS A 103 -2.19 -4.03 4.00
CA LYS A 103 -1.31 -5.17 4.32
C LYS A 103 -0.33 -5.50 3.19
N SER A 104 -0.59 -5.02 1.98
CA SER A 104 0.22 -5.32 0.80
C SER A 104 0.14 -4.18 -0.19
N LEU A 105 1.07 -3.22 -0.08
CA LEU A 105 1.18 -2.07 -0.98
C LEU A 105 2.54 -2.03 -1.64
N TYR A 106 2.55 -1.76 -2.94
CA TYR A 106 3.76 -1.33 -3.65
C TYR A 106 3.84 0.20 -3.62
N LEU A 107 4.73 0.74 -2.77
CA LEU A 107 4.91 2.19 -2.62
C LEU A 107 6.09 2.75 -3.42
N MET A 108 7.19 2.02 -3.45
CA MET A 108 8.41 2.41 -4.13
C MET A 108 9.20 1.16 -4.52
N GLU A 109 10.15 1.34 -5.43
CA GLU A 109 11.12 0.30 -5.73
C GLU A 109 11.85 -0.15 -4.46
N ASN A 110 11.90 -1.46 -4.26
CA ASN A 110 12.56 -2.03 -3.10
C ASN A 110 14.04 -1.60 -3.03
N PRO A 111 14.47 -0.93 -1.94
CA PRO A 111 15.84 -0.43 -1.82
C PRO A 111 16.86 -1.55 -1.56
N VAL A 112 16.41 -2.75 -1.17
CA VAL A 112 17.29 -3.89 -0.92
C VAL A 112 17.80 -4.41 -2.26
N LYS A 113 19.06 -4.06 -2.58
CA LYS A 113 19.73 -4.49 -3.81
C LYS A 113 20.54 -5.76 -3.64
N HIS A 114 20.96 -6.12 -2.44
CA HIS A 114 21.71 -7.35 -2.21
C HIS A 114 21.44 -7.87 -0.80
N LYS A 115 21.59 -9.18 -0.62
CA LYS A 115 21.52 -9.83 0.70
C LYS A 115 22.38 -11.07 0.71
N ASN A 116 23.09 -11.26 1.80
CA ASN A 116 23.97 -12.41 1.99
C ASN A 116 23.59 -13.15 3.28
N ASP A 117 23.76 -14.46 3.30
CA ASP A 117 23.53 -15.28 4.48
C ASP A 117 24.41 -16.54 4.43
N LYS A 118 24.53 -17.24 5.55
CA LYS A 118 25.19 -18.54 5.66
C LYS A 118 24.30 -19.54 6.38
N ASP A 119 24.39 -20.81 6.04
CA ASP A 119 23.74 -21.87 6.82
C ASP A 119 24.69 -22.53 7.83
N LYS A 120 24.16 -23.48 8.62
CA LYS A 120 24.92 -24.20 9.66
C LYS A 120 26.06 -25.05 9.11
N ILE A 121 26.06 -25.35 7.81
CA ILE A 121 27.10 -26.14 7.13
C ILE A 121 28.04 -25.21 6.34
N PHE A 122 27.91 -23.89 6.53
CA PHE A 122 28.70 -22.84 5.91
C PHE A 122 28.53 -22.70 4.39
N ASN A 123 27.39 -23.12 3.84
CA ASN A 123 27.04 -22.69 2.48
C ASN A 123 26.79 -21.17 2.52
N ILE A 124 27.32 -20.46 1.53
CA ILE A 124 27.17 -19.01 1.37
C ILE A 124 26.05 -18.76 0.36
N TYR A 125 25.06 -17.99 0.78
CA TYR A 125 23.94 -17.56 -0.05
C TYR A 125 24.13 -16.09 -0.37
N LYS A 126 24.02 -15.72 -1.64
CA LYS A 126 24.09 -14.33 -2.10
C LYS A 126 22.94 -14.09 -3.07
N VAL A 127 22.27 -12.97 -2.90
CA VAL A 127 21.32 -12.47 -3.89
C VAL A 127 21.67 -11.04 -4.19
N GLU A 128 21.56 -10.65 -5.46
CA GLU A 128 21.79 -9.28 -5.87
C GLU A 128 20.91 -8.85 -7.04
N LYS A 129 20.67 -7.55 -7.07
CA LYS A 129 20.00 -6.80 -8.11
C LYS A 129 20.97 -5.72 -8.57
N THR A 130 21.29 -5.76 -9.85
CA THR A 130 22.05 -4.73 -10.54
C THR A 130 21.13 -3.97 -11.51
N THR A 131 21.70 -3.06 -12.30
CA THR A 131 20.97 -2.40 -13.39
C THR A 131 20.66 -3.36 -14.55
N HIS A 132 21.33 -4.51 -14.63
CA HIS A 132 21.24 -5.42 -15.79
C HIS A 132 20.63 -6.77 -15.45
N TYR A 133 20.75 -7.22 -14.20
CA TYR A 133 20.33 -8.56 -13.82
C TYR A 133 19.95 -8.68 -12.34
N PHE A 134 19.26 -9.77 -12.06
CA PHE A 134 18.99 -10.32 -10.75
C PHE A 134 19.68 -11.67 -10.64
N GLN A 135 20.31 -11.95 -9.51
CA GLN A 135 21.06 -13.17 -9.29
C GLN A 135 20.69 -13.83 -7.98
N ALA A 136 20.58 -15.15 -8.00
CA ALA A 136 20.58 -16.02 -6.83
C ALA A 136 21.79 -16.97 -6.92
N TYR A 137 22.70 -16.85 -5.97
CA TYR A 137 23.97 -17.56 -5.95
C TYR A 137 24.15 -18.33 -4.65
N ILE A 138 24.61 -19.58 -4.76
CA ILE A 138 24.93 -20.43 -3.62
C ILE A 138 26.28 -21.10 -3.85
N GLU A 139 27.15 -21.00 -2.86
CA GLU A 139 28.47 -21.64 -2.85
C GLU A 139 28.62 -22.52 -1.60
N ALA A 140 29.00 -23.77 -1.81
CA ALA A 140 29.26 -24.69 -0.72
C ALA A 140 30.58 -24.39 -0.01
N LYS A 141 30.72 -24.91 1.22
CA LYS A 141 32.01 -24.92 1.92
C LYS A 141 33.06 -25.64 1.05
N GLY A 142 34.10 -24.91 0.63
CA GLY A 142 35.12 -25.41 -0.30
C GLY A 142 35.04 -24.83 -1.72
N GLY A 143 34.11 -23.89 -1.98
CA GLY A 143 34.07 -23.11 -3.22
C GLY A 143 33.27 -23.73 -4.37
N LYS A 144 32.66 -24.90 -4.16
CA LYS A 144 31.79 -25.52 -5.17
C LYS A 144 30.50 -24.71 -5.32
N VAL A 145 30.24 -24.20 -6.51
CA VAL A 145 28.97 -23.52 -6.83
C VAL A 145 27.84 -24.55 -6.87
N LEU A 146 26.78 -24.30 -6.09
CA LEU A 146 25.57 -25.11 -6.07
C LEU A 146 24.46 -24.49 -6.92
N LEU A 147 24.43 -23.16 -7.03
CA LEU A 147 23.48 -22.40 -7.83
C LEU A 147 24.13 -21.09 -8.29
N ASP A 148 23.98 -20.76 -9.56
CA ASP A 148 24.24 -19.42 -10.10
C ASP A 148 23.14 -19.07 -11.11
N PHE A 149 21.97 -18.72 -10.59
CA PHE A 149 20.81 -18.35 -11.40
C PHE A 149 20.84 -16.85 -11.67
N LYS A 150 20.73 -16.44 -12.93
CA LYS A 150 20.71 -15.05 -13.38
C LYS A 150 19.59 -14.79 -14.37
N GLN A 151 18.90 -13.66 -14.21
CA GLN A 151 17.87 -13.20 -15.15
C GLN A 151 17.87 -11.68 -15.29
N SER A 152 17.42 -11.16 -16.43
CA SER A 152 17.37 -9.71 -16.70
C SER A 152 16.16 -9.01 -16.09
N GLN A 153 15.05 -9.73 -15.91
CA GLN A 153 13.83 -9.25 -15.27
C GLN A 153 13.55 -10.08 -14.02
N TYR A 154 12.92 -9.49 -13.01
CA TYR A 154 12.63 -10.22 -11.79
C TYR A 154 11.34 -11.03 -11.95
N GLU A 155 11.49 -12.34 -12.12
CA GLU A 155 10.38 -13.31 -12.07
C GLU A 155 10.73 -14.43 -11.10
N ILE A 156 9.96 -14.59 -10.02
CA ILE A 156 10.28 -15.54 -8.95
C ILE A 156 10.06 -16.98 -9.43
N GLU A 157 9.08 -17.17 -10.30
CA GLU A 157 8.72 -18.45 -10.89
C GLU A 157 9.88 -19.05 -11.69
N ASP A 158 10.68 -18.20 -12.35
CA ASP A 158 11.78 -18.67 -13.18
C ASP A 158 12.94 -19.23 -12.35
N LEU A 159 13.17 -18.70 -11.15
CA LEU A 159 14.08 -19.32 -10.18
C LEU A 159 13.59 -20.72 -9.81
N THR A 160 12.28 -20.91 -9.61
CA THR A 160 11.73 -22.20 -9.19
C THR A 160 11.75 -23.26 -10.29
N LYS A 161 11.84 -22.84 -11.56
CA LYS A 161 11.94 -23.71 -12.73
C LYS A 161 13.39 -24.06 -13.11
N ASP A 162 14.37 -23.36 -12.55
CA ASP A 162 15.79 -23.60 -12.84
C ASP A 162 16.23 -25.02 -12.42
N ILE A 163 16.99 -25.69 -13.31
CA ILE A 163 17.41 -27.09 -13.11
C ILE A 163 18.34 -27.22 -11.90
N ALA A 164 19.24 -26.26 -11.68
CA ALA A 164 20.12 -26.29 -10.52
C ALA A 164 19.33 -26.05 -9.23
N TYR A 165 18.37 -25.13 -9.23
CA TYR A 165 17.45 -24.91 -8.11
C TYR A 165 16.64 -26.16 -7.75
N ILE A 166 16.04 -26.84 -8.74
CA ILE A 166 15.21 -28.04 -8.54
C ILE A 166 15.99 -29.17 -7.87
N LYS A 167 17.29 -29.29 -8.17
CA LYS A 167 18.20 -30.30 -7.59
C LYS A 167 18.62 -30.03 -6.15
N LEU A 168 18.40 -28.81 -5.63
CA LEU A 168 18.77 -28.46 -4.26
C LEU A 168 17.83 -29.13 -3.24
N ASP A 169 18.35 -29.36 -2.03
CA ASP A 169 17.54 -29.79 -0.89
C ASP A 169 16.46 -28.75 -0.55
N LYS A 170 15.29 -29.20 -0.09
CA LYS A 170 14.13 -28.34 0.24
C LYS A 170 14.45 -27.19 1.20
N LYS A 171 15.36 -27.41 2.15
CA LYS A 171 15.78 -26.37 3.11
C LYS A 171 16.62 -25.29 2.43
N ILE A 172 17.50 -25.68 1.51
CA ILE A 172 18.33 -24.77 0.71
C ILE A 172 17.43 -24.01 -0.27
N GLN A 173 16.52 -24.70 -0.96
CA GLN A 173 15.50 -24.12 -1.84
C GLN A 173 14.72 -23.01 -1.13
N ARG A 174 14.16 -23.32 0.05
CA ARG A 174 13.40 -22.33 0.84
C ARG A 174 14.26 -21.15 1.27
N LYS A 175 15.51 -21.39 1.68
CA LYS A 175 16.41 -20.33 2.15
C LYS A 175 16.77 -19.37 1.02
N ILE A 176 17.19 -19.87 -0.15
CA ILE A 176 17.54 -19.01 -1.27
C ILE A 176 16.30 -18.33 -1.86
N TYR A 177 15.15 -19.01 -1.90
CA TYR A 177 13.88 -18.42 -2.33
C TYR A 177 13.54 -17.20 -1.46
N ASN A 178 13.54 -17.36 -0.13
CA ASN A 178 13.24 -16.27 0.79
C ASN A 178 14.25 -15.12 0.66
N LEU A 179 15.54 -15.40 0.46
CA LEU A 179 16.53 -14.36 0.20
C LEU A 179 16.26 -13.65 -1.13
N TYR A 180 15.91 -14.39 -2.17
CA TYR A 180 15.67 -13.82 -3.49
C TYR A 180 14.37 -12.99 -3.54
N GLU A 181 13.34 -13.34 -2.76
CA GLU A 181 12.18 -12.47 -2.51
C GLU A 181 12.56 -11.14 -1.85
N GLU A 182 13.61 -11.12 -1.03
CA GLU A 182 14.02 -9.90 -0.34
C GLU A 182 14.52 -8.81 -1.29
N ILE A 183 14.98 -9.17 -2.50
CA ILE A 183 15.42 -8.22 -3.53
C ILE A 183 14.37 -7.95 -4.61
N ASN A 184 13.13 -8.46 -4.46
CA ASN A 184 12.03 -8.23 -5.39
C ASN A 184 11.84 -6.70 -5.59
N PRO A 185 11.99 -6.14 -6.80
CA PRO A 185 11.80 -4.71 -7.06
C PRO A 185 10.42 -4.20 -6.65
N LYS A 186 9.40 -5.07 -6.78
CA LYS A 186 8.00 -4.81 -6.47
C LYS A 186 7.57 -5.38 -5.12
N LYS A 187 8.52 -5.54 -4.19
CA LYS A 187 8.23 -6.06 -2.84
C LYS A 187 7.13 -5.22 -2.19
N ALA A 188 5.99 -5.85 -1.94
CA ALA A 188 4.91 -5.23 -1.23
C ALA A 188 5.29 -5.01 0.24
N ILE A 189 4.80 -3.92 0.81
CA ILE A 189 4.98 -3.59 2.21
C ILE A 189 3.62 -3.56 2.92
N SER A 190 3.62 -3.98 4.18
CA SER A 190 2.47 -3.81 5.08
C SER A 190 2.73 -2.58 5.95
N ILE A 191 1.74 -1.69 6.03
CA ILE A 191 1.74 -0.63 7.05
C ILE A 191 1.00 -1.05 8.34
N ILE A 192 0.43 -2.26 8.35
CA ILE A 192 -0.21 -2.86 9.53
C ILE A 192 0.84 -3.64 10.32
N CYS A 193 0.88 -3.43 11.63
CA CYS A 193 1.75 -4.19 12.53
C CYS A 193 1.41 -5.68 12.51
N ASN A 194 2.44 -6.52 12.54
CA ASN A 194 2.26 -7.95 12.67
C ASN A 194 1.92 -8.33 14.13
N GLN A 195 1.43 -9.56 14.36
CA GLN A 195 1.04 -10.00 15.70
C GLN A 195 2.21 -10.06 16.70
N ASN A 196 3.45 -10.14 16.20
CA ASN A 196 4.67 -10.23 16.98
C ASN A 196 5.32 -8.86 17.25
N SER A 197 4.77 -7.77 16.70
CA SER A 197 5.32 -6.42 16.89
C SER A 197 5.11 -5.97 18.34
N SER A 198 6.17 -5.43 18.95
CA SER A 198 6.08 -4.82 20.27
C SER A 198 5.12 -3.63 20.25
N LYS A 199 4.41 -3.39 21.36
CA LYS A 199 3.55 -2.19 21.50
C LYS A 199 4.31 -0.89 21.26
N LYS A 200 5.63 -0.85 21.50
CA LYS A 200 6.47 0.34 21.31
C LYS A 200 6.77 0.67 19.83
N ASP A 201 6.53 -0.28 18.94
CA ASP A 201 6.86 -0.18 17.51
C ASP A 201 5.63 0.11 16.63
N CYS A 202 4.47 0.37 17.26
CA CYS A 202 3.20 0.55 16.58
C CYS A 202 2.46 1.81 17.03
N ILE A 203 1.69 2.38 16.11
CA ILE A 203 0.72 3.45 16.36
C ILE A 203 -0.66 2.81 16.44
N ALA A 204 -1.32 2.91 17.60
CA ALA A 204 -2.66 2.35 17.79
C ALA A 204 -3.72 3.37 17.37
N LEU A 205 -4.50 3.03 16.36
CA LEU A 205 -5.64 3.84 15.92
C LEU A 205 -6.90 3.32 16.61
N LYS A 206 -7.57 4.21 17.35
CA LYS A 206 -8.80 3.88 18.08
C LYS A 206 -10.03 4.19 17.22
N SER A 207 -10.81 3.16 16.94
CA SER A 207 -12.13 3.23 16.33
C SER A 207 -12.95 1.99 16.73
N GLU A 208 -14.19 1.87 16.26
CA GLU A 208 -14.96 0.62 16.39
C GLU A 208 -14.16 -0.58 15.83
N ASN A 209 -13.48 -0.37 14.70
CA ASN A 209 -12.58 -1.34 14.07
C ASN A 209 -11.11 -0.94 14.25
N SER A 210 -10.66 -0.89 15.52
CA SER A 210 -9.31 -0.44 15.88
C SER A 210 -8.21 -1.28 15.20
N CYS A 211 -7.13 -0.64 14.79
CA CYS A 211 -5.96 -1.30 14.19
C CYS A 211 -4.64 -0.74 14.72
N LYS A 212 -3.54 -1.44 14.44
CA LYS A 212 -2.18 -1.00 14.77
C LYS A 212 -1.38 -0.81 13.50
N LEU A 213 -0.91 0.41 13.27
CA LEU A 213 0.00 0.72 12.18
C LEU A 213 1.45 0.62 12.65
N ILE A 214 2.39 0.46 11.72
CA ILE A 214 3.83 0.59 11.97
C ILE A 214 4.17 1.99 12.49
N LYS A 215 5.34 2.17 13.12
CA LYS A 215 5.78 3.49 13.61
C LYS A 215 6.25 4.44 12.51
N ASP A 216 6.57 3.93 11.33
CA ASP A 216 7.06 4.73 10.21
C ASP A 216 5.91 5.56 9.58
N THR A 217 5.71 6.76 10.12
CA THR A 217 4.68 7.71 9.66
C THR A 217 4.92 8.20 8.24
N GLU A 218 6.17 8.20 7.77
CA GLU A 218 6.51 8.53 6.38
C GLU A 218 5.94 7.48 5.42
N THR A 219 6.15 6.20 5.73
CA THR A 219 5.60 5.09 4.95
C THR A 219 4.07 5.04 5.02
N ILE A 220 3.47 5.32 6.18
CA ILE A 220 2.00 5.42 6.32
C ILE A 220 1.45 6.55 5.44
N ALA A 221 2.09 7.73 5.44
CA ALA A 221 1.66 8.86 4.64
C ALA A 221 1.69 8.54 3.13
N LYS A 222 2.77 7.90 2.66
CA LYS A 222 2.87 7.42 1.27
C LYS A 222 1.77 6.41 0.93
N ALA A 223 1.48 5.48 1.84
CA ALA A 223 0.42 4.48 1.66
C ALA A 223 -0.96 5.12 1.59
N CYS A 224 -1.25 6.10 2.46
CA CYS A 224 -2.51 6.82 2.46
C CYS A 224 -2.74 7.53 1.11
N ILE A 225 -1.76 8.30 0.62
CA ILE A 225 -1.84 8.97 -0.69
C ILE A 225 -2.04 7.95 -1.82
N LYS A 226 -1.31 6.82 -1.79
CA LYS A 226 -1.44 5.76 -2.81
C LYS A 226 -2.86 5.19 -2.88
N VAL A 227 -3.43 4.88 -1.71
CA VAL A 227 -4.76 4.30 -1.60
C VAL A 227 -5.82 5.29 -2.05
N LEU A 228 -5.73 6.57 -1.63
CA LEU A 228 -6.66 7.61 -2.10
C LEU A 228 -6.60 7.78 -3.62
N TYR A 229 -5.41 7.79 -4.20
CA TYR A 229 -5.25 7.86 -5.67
C TYR A 229 -5.80 6.63 -6.39
N ALA A 230 -5.54 5.42 -5.86
CA ALA A 230 -6.10 4.19 -6.40
C ALA A 230 -7.63 4.24 -6.40
N LEU A 231 -8.26 4.61 -5.28
CA LEU A 231 -9.71 4.74 -5.16
C LEU A 231 -10.28 5.77 -6.14
N ARG A 232 -9.56 6.86 -6.41
CA ARG A 232 -9.91 7.80 -7.48
C ARG A 232 -9.89 7.13 -8.85
N CYS A 233 -8.78 6.51 -9.23
CA CYS A 233 -8.67 5.85 -10.54
C CYS A 233 -9.76 4.81 -10.74
N MET A 234 -9.99 3.97 -9.74
CA MET A 234 -11.04 2.96 -9.76
C MET A 234 -12.44 3.56 -9.99
N LEU A 235 -12.74 4.70 -9.37
CA LEU A 235 -14.02 5.38 -9.54
C LEU A 235 -14.17 5.97 -10.95
N PHE A 236 -13.14 6.62 -11.47
CA PHE A 236 -13.16 7.22 -12.82
C PHE A 236 -13.16 6.18 -13.95
N HIS A 237 -12.52 5.03 -13.75
CA HIS A 237 -12.51 3.94 -14.72
C HIS A 237 -13.70 2.99 -14.59
N GLY A 238 -14.60 3.22 -13.62
CA GLY A 238 -15.76 2.35 -13.40
C GLY A 238 -15.40 0.95 -12.91
N GLU A 239 -14.23 0.79 -12.29
CA GLU A 239 -13.76 -0.50 -11.72
C GLU A 239 -14.52 -0.89 -10.44
N ILE A 240 -15.30 0.05 -9.89
CA ILE A 240 -16.05 -0.12 -8.64
C ILE A 240 -17.56 -0.14 -8.91
N ALA A 241 -18.22 -1.20 -8.45
CA ALA A 241 -19.67 -1.23 -8.38
C ALA A 241 -20.18 -0.34 -7.22
N PRO A 242 -21.25 0.45 -7.42
CA PRO A 242 -21.78 1.37 -6.42
C PRO A 242 -22.60 0.65 -5.33
N THR A 243 -21.97 -0.28 -4.61
CA THR A 243 -22.61 -1.05 -3.54
C THR A 243 -22.55 -0.31 -2.20
N GLU A 244 -23.36 -0.72 -1.24
CA GLU A 244 -23.31 -0.19 0.14
C GLU A 244 -21.93 -0.45 0.79
N THR A 245 -21.39 -1.64 0.55
CA THR A 245 -20.05 -2.02 0.98
C THR A 245 -18.97 -1.06 0.47
N ASN A 246 -18.94 -0.81 -0.84
CA ASN A 246 -17.95 0.08 -1.43
C ASN A 246 -18.19 1.53 -0.99
N ARG A 247 -19.45 1.93 -0.73
CA ARG A 247 -19.80 3.26 -0.24
C ARG A 247 -19.10 3.57 1.09
N LYS A 248 -18.98 2.58 1.99
CA LYS A 248 -18.24 2.73 3.27
C LYS A 248 -16.74 2.98 3.05
N ILE A 249 -16.13 2.38 2.03
CA ILE A 249 -14.74 2.67 1.65
C ILE A 249 -14.62 4.14 1.24
N TYR A 250 -15.49 4.61 0.35
CA TYR A 250 -15.48 5.99 -0.14
C TYR A 250 -15.84 7.02 0.93
N LYS A 251 -16.71 6.67 1.89
CA LYS A 251 -16.98 7.49 3.07
C LYS A 251 -15.69 7.83 3.80
N ASN A 252 -14.96 6.82 4.27
CA ASN A 252 -13.75 7.04 5.03
C ASN A 252 -12.66 7.72 4.20
N ALA A 253 -12.50 7.33 2.93
CA ALA A 253 -11.56 7.98 2.01
C ALA A 253 -11.87 9.47 1.79
N SER A 254 -13.15 9.83 1.66
CA SER A 254 -13.57 11.22 1.49
C SER A 254 -13.34 12.06 2.75
N CYS A 255 -13.63 11.53 3.93
CA CYS A 255 -13.34 12.20 5.20
C CYS A 255 -11.83 12.44 5.38
N ILE A 256 -11.00 11.42 5.11
CA ILE A 256 -9.53 11.55 5.14
C ILE A 256 -9.07 12.65 4.20
N LEU A 257 -9.51 12.62 2.93
CA LEU A 257 -9.09 13.59 1.93
C LEU A 257 -9.56 15.01 2.27
N GLN A 258 -10.77 15.16 2.82
CA GLN A 258 -11.31 16.44 3.23
C GLN A 258 -10.47 17.08 4.34
N LEU A 259 -10.06 16.29 5.35
CA LEU A 259 -9.17 16.75 6.42
C LEU A 259 -7.81 17.20 5.87
N ILE A 260 -7.26 16.46 4.90
CA ILE A 260 -6.01 16.84 4.23
C ILE A 260 -6.18 18.18 3.52
N ILE A 261 -7.20 18.33 2.68
CA ILE A 261 -7.45 19.57 1.91
C ILE A 261 -7.68 20.77 2.81
N ASN A 262 -8.38 20.59 3.93
CA ASN A 262 -8.62 21.68 4.87
C ASN A 262 -7.32 22.26 5.47
N LYS A 263 -6.22 21.48 5.45
CA LYS A 263 -4.89 21.91 5.90
C LYS A 263 -3.95 22.33 4.76
N LEU A 264 -4.36 22.19 3.50
CA LEU A 264 -3.62 22.67 2.33
C LEU A 264 -3.97 24.14 1.98
N LYS A 265 -4.99 24.69 2.64
CA LYS A 265 -5.33 26.13 2.61
C LYS A 265 -4.31 26.92 3.41
#